data_AF-A0A6P0RMJ5-F1
#
_entry.id   AF-A0A6P0RMJ5-F1
#
_cell.length_a   1.000
_cell.length_b   1.000
_cell.length_c   1.000
_cell.angle_alpha   90.00
_cell.angle_beta   90.00
_cell.angle_gamma   90.00
#
_symmetry.space_group_name_H-M   'P 1'
#
loop_
_entity.id
_entity.type
_entity.pdbx_description
1 polymer ?
#
loop_
_entity_poly.entity_id
_entity_poly.type
_entity_poly.pdbx_seq_one_letter_code
_entity_poly.pdbx_strand_id
1 'polypeptide(L)'
;MQSIIQNPDSVKLIVEVVSTNWRDDYYNKLRDYEEMGIEEYWILDYAALGARKFIGNPKQPTIFVCHLVDGEYQMTSFTGNSPIVSPTFPQFNLSAQEIFDLAL
;
A
#
# COMPACT_ATOMS: atom_id res chain seq x y z
N MET A 1 15.68 0.14 5.21
CA MET A 1 15.83 -1.19 4.57
C MET A 1 15.50 -1.01 3.12
N GLN A 2 16.29 -1.57 2.20
CA GLN A 2 16.06 -1.45 0.76
C GLN A 2 15.70 -2.83 0.21
N SER A 3 14.62 -2.89 -0.56
CA SER A 3 14.16 -4.12 -1.23
C SER A 3 14.94 -4.29 -2.55
N ILE A 4 15.31 -5.52 -2.90
CA ILE A 4 15.98 -5.84 -4.17
C ILE A 4 15.08 -6.80 -4.95
N ILE A 5 14.67 -6.40 -6.15
CA ILE A 5 13.81 -7.19 -7.06
C ILE A 5 14.65 -7.53 -8.29
N GLN A 6 14.78 -8.82 -8.62
CA GLN A 6 15.55 -9.28 -9.78
C GLN A 6 14.69 -9.61 -10.99
N ASN A 7 13.45 -10.07 -10.78
CA ASN A 7 12.52 -10.45 -11.84
C ASN A 7 11.13 -9.84 -11.57
N PRO A 8 10.93 -8.55 -11.90
CA PRO A 8 9.70 -7.82 -11.58
C PRO A 8 8.46 -8.44 -12.22
N ASP A 9 8.57 -8.99 -13.43
CA ASP A 9 7.46 -9.61 -14.16
C ASP A 9 6.84 -10.81 -13.44
N SER A 10 7.57 -11.41 -12.50
CA SER A 10 7.08 -12.53 -11.67
C SER A 10 6.35 -12.09 -10.40
N VAL A 11 6.42 -10.81 -10.04
CA VAL A 11 5.85 -10.25 -8.82
C VAL A 11 4.46 -9.71 -9.11
N LYS A 12 3.46 -10.30 -8.46
CA LYS A 12 2.04 -9.90 -8.61
C LYS A 12 1.57 -8.88 -7.59
N LEU A 13 2.18 -8.89 -6.41
CA LEU A 13 1.86 -7.97 -5.33
C LEU A 13 3.11 -7.71 -4.50
N ILE A 14 3.34 -6.45 -4.14
CA ILE A 14 4.26 -6.06 -3.08
C ILE A 14 3.45 -5.46 -1.93
N VAL A 15 3.81 -5.79 -0.69
CA VAL A 15 3.20 -5.22 0.51
C VAL A 15 4.30 -4.63 1.37
N GLU A 16 4.24 -3.33 1.64
CA GLU A 16 5.18 -2.62 2.51
C GLU A 16 4.47 -2.14 3.77
N VAL A 17 5.05 -2.46 4.93
CA VAL A 17 4.57 -1.98 6.23
C VAL A 17 5.35 -0.73 6.59
N VAL A 18 4.63 0.38 6.73
CA VAL A 18 5.24 1.70 6.91
C VAL A 18 5.97 1.76 8.25
N SER A 19 7.18 2.29 8.20
CA SER A 19 8.01 2.57 9.37
C SER A 19 8.24 4.07 9.53
N THR A 20 9.15 4.46 10.42
CA THR A 20 9.52 5.86 10.63
C THR A 20 10.05 6.55 9.36
N ASN A 21 10.58 5.79 8.40
CA ASN A 21 11.00 6.29 7.08
C ASN A 21 9.86 6.29 6.04
N TRP A 22 8.64 6.63 6.46
CA TRP A 22 7.42 6.56 5.63
C TRP A 22 7.51 7.26 4.27
N ARG A 23 8.35 8.28 4.10
CA ARG A 23 8.50 8.96 2.80
C ARG A 23 8.98 8.01 1.71
N ASP A 24 9.75 6.99 2.09
CA ASP A 24 10.27 6.02 1.15
C ASP A 24 9.14 5.20 0.52
N ASP A 25 8.22 4.69 1.35
CA ASP A 25 7.10 3.86 0.91
C ASP A 25 6.09 4.64 0.06
N TYR A 26 5.82 5.90 0.43
CA TYR A 26 4.86 6.79 -0.25
C TYR A 26 5.41 7.50 -1.50
N TYR A 27 6.72 7.48 -1.74
CA TYR A 27 7.32 8.21 -2.87
C TYR A 27 8.34 7.39 -3.64
N ASN A 28 9.44 6.98 -3.00
CA ASN A 28 10.54 6.32 -3.72
C ASN A 28 10.14 4.94 -4.20
N LYS A 29 9.66 4.08 -3.29
CA LYS A 29 9.22 2.72 -3.64
C LYS A 29 8.01 2.75 -4.55
N LEU A 30 7.07 3.67 -4.31
CA LEU A 30 5.92 3.87 -5.20
C LEU A 30 6.38 4.11 -6.64
N ARG A 31 7.29 5.07 -6.86
CA ARG A 31 7.86 5.35 -8.19
C ARG A 31 8.64 4.15 -8.72
N ASP A 32 9.53 3.56 -7.93
CA ASP A 32 10.41 2.50 -8.41
C ASP A 32 9.60 1.25 -8.83
N TYR A 33 8.53 0.90 -8.10
CA TYR A 33 7.65 -0.22 -8.45
C TYR A 33 6.74 0.07 -9.65
N GLU A 34 6.33 1.33 -9.82
CA GLU A 34 5.61 1.80 -11.00
C GLU A 34 6.48 1.67 -12.25
N GLU A 35 7.72 2.17 -12.19
CA GLU A 35 8.72 2.05 -13.26
C GLU A 35 9.06 0.59 -13.59
N MET A 36 9.03 -0.30 -12.59
CA MET A 36 9.22 -1.74 -12.76
C MET A 36 7.99 -2.47 -13.32
N GLY A 37 6.84 -1.81 -13.44
CA GLY A 37 5.61 -2.41 -13.97
C GLY A 37 4.92 -3.39 -13.02
N ILE A 38 5.14 -3.27 -11.70
CA ILE A 38 4.48 -4.15 -10.73
C ILE A 38 2.98 -3.86 -10.69
N GLU A 39 2.15 -4.88 -10.94
CA GLU A 39 0.70 -4.73 -11.12
C GLU A 39 -0.01 -4.13 -9.89
N GLU A 40 0.39 -4.53 -8.68
CA GLU A 40 -0.25 -4.09 -7.43
C GLU A 40 0.77 -3.86 -6.31
N TYR A 41 0.60 -2.77 -5.57
CA TYR A 41 1.45 -2.38 -4.45
C TYR A 41 0.63 -1.85 -3.27
N TRP A 42 0.83 -2.44 -2.09
CA TRP A 42 0.14 -2.06 -0.87
C TRP A 42 1.05 -1.33 0.10
N ILE A 43 0.52 -0.26 0.69
CA ILE A 43 1.17 0.51 1.75
C ILE A 43 0.33 0.39 3.02
N LEU A 44 0.86 -0.27 4.05
CA LEU A 44 0.18 -0.50 5.33
C LEU A 44 0.71 0.48 6.38
N ASP A 45 -0.01 1.59 6.58
CA ASP A 45 0.34 2.63 7.55
C ASP A 45 -0.47 2.50 8.85
N TYR A 46 -0.19 1.43 9.59
CA TYR A 46 -0.91 1.10 10.83
C TYR A 46 -0.70 2.12 11.96
N ALA A 47 0.47 2.78 11.99
CA ALA A 47 0.83 3.75 13.02
C ALA A 47 0.52 5.20 12.63
N ALA A 48 -0.14 5.41 11.48
CA ALA A 48 -0.53 6.73 10.96
C ALA A 48 0.67 7.69 10.86
N LEU A 49 1.79 7.22 10.30
CA LEU A 49 3.06 7.96 10.21
C LEU A 49 3.08 8.91 9.01
N GLY A 50 2.41 8.54 7.91
CA GLY A 50 2.32 9.28 6.66
C GLY A 50 1.85 10.73 6.80
N ALA A 51 2.06 11.53 5.75
CA ALA A 51 1.65 12.92 5.75
C ALA A 51 0.11 13.06 5.83
N ARG A 52 -0.38 14.10 6.53
CA ARG A 52 -1.83 14.40 6.66
C ARG A 52 -2.59 14.47 5.33
N LYS A 53 -1.91 14.86 4.25
CA LYS A 53 -2.52 14.92 2.91
C LYS A 53 -2.95 13.55 2.37
N PHE A 54 -2.34 12.47 2.87
CA PHE A 54 -2.67 11.10 2.48
C PHE A 54 -3.65 10.46 3.48
N ILE A 55 -3.38 10.61 4.78
CA ILE A 55 -4.07 9.86 5.84
C ILE A 55 -5.00 10.70 6.72
N GLY A 56 -5.34 11.90 6.26
CA GLY A 56 -6.30 12.79 6.89
C GLY A 56 -5.77 13.63 8.06
N ASN A 57 -6.69 14.40 8.65
CA ASN A 57 -6.45 15.22 9.84
C ASN A 57 -7.71 15.20 10.75
N PRO A 58 -7.70 14.53 11.92
CA PRO A 58 -6.56 13.83 12.51
C PRO A 58 -6.06 12.68 11.63
N LYS A 59 -4.77 12.35 11.76
CA LYS A 59 -4.17 11.24 11.02
C LYS A 59 -4.82 9.92 11.47
N GLN A 60 -5.11 9.04 10.53
CA GLN A 60 -5.72 7.73 10.80
C GLN A 60 -4.86 6.60 10.22
N PRO A 61 -4.81 5.43 10.88
CA PRO A 61 -4.27 4.22 10.27
C PRO A 61 -4.94 3.95 8.92
N THR A 62 -4.15 3.72 7.88
CA THR A 62 -4.65 3.63 6.50
C THR A 62 -3.90 2.55 5.74
N ILE A 63 -4.64 1.76 4.96
CA ILE A 63 -4.06 0.90 3.93
C ILE A 63 -4.31 1.54 2.58
N PHE A 64 -3.29 1.59 1.73
CA PHE A 64 -3.46 1.98 0.34
C PHE A 64 -3.24 0.78 -0.57
N VAL A 65 -4.12 0.61 -1.56
CA VAL A 65 -3.92 -0.29 -2.70
C VAL A 65 -3.60 0.59 -3.90
N CYS A 66 -2.39 0.42 -4.45
CA CYS A 66 -1.94 1.08 -5.67
C CYS A 66 -2.02 0.05 -6.80
N HIS A 67 -2.89 0.28 -7.77
CA HIS A 67 -3.06 -0.61 -8.93
C HIS A 67 -2.55 0.08 -10.19
N LEU A 68 -1.69 -0.59 -10.95
CA LEU A 68 -1.07 -0.03 -12.14
C LEU A 68 -2.07 0.01 -13.30
N VAL A 69 -2.37 1.21 -13.81
CA VAL A 69 -3.28 1.41 -14.94
C VAL A 69 -2.57 2.31 -15.96
N ASP A 70 -2.42 1.81 -17.19
CA ASP A 70 -1.77 2.53 -18.29
C ASP A 70 -0.39 3.12 -17.93
N GLY A 71 0.36 2.43 -17.08
CA GLY A 71 1.71 2.81 -16.65
C GLY A 71 1.78 3.75 -15.44
N GLU A 72 0.65 4.09 -14.83
CA GLU A 72 0.59 4.93 -13.62
C GLU A 72 -0.22 4.25 -12.50
N TYR A 73 0.24 4.36 -11.25
CA TYR A 73 -0.48 3.84 -10.11
C TYR A 73 -1.71 4.66 -9.76
N GLN A 74 -2.87 4.01 -9.73
CA GLN A 74 -4.07 4.53 -9.10
C GLN A 74 -4.11 4.10 -7.64
N MET A 75 -3.98 5.08 -6.74
CA MET A 75 -3.92 4.85 -5.30
C MET A 75 -5.30 4.98 -4.66
N THR A 76 -5.79 3.90 -4.05
CA THR A 76 -7.07 3.88 -3.30
C THR A 76 -6.82 3.66 -1.82
N SER A 77 -7.40 4.53 -0.98
CA SER A 77 -7.28 4.44 0.48
C SER A 77 -8.41 3.64 1.13
N PHE A 78 -8.07 2.80 2.09
CA PHE A 78 -8.99 2.00 2.90
C PHE A 78 -8.73 2.25 4.38
N THR A 79 -9.79 2.53 5.13
CA THR A 79 -9.77 2.78 6.57
C THR A 79 -10.99 2.14 7.24
N GLY A 80 -10.89 1.89 8.55
CA GLY A 80 -11.97 1.30 9.33
C GLY A 80 -12.42 -0.05 8.76
N ASN A 81 -13.75 -0.26 8.76
CA ASN A 81 -14.38 -1.53 8.37
C ASN A 81 -14.72 -1.63 6.87
N SER A 82 -14.21 -0.72 6.03
CA SER A 82 -14.40 -0.85 4.58
C SER A 82 -13.58 -2.04 4.07
N PRO A 83 -14.19 -2.99 3.34
CA PRO A 83 -13.44 -4.08 2.70
C PRO A 83 -12.40 -3.53 1.74
N ILE A 84 -11.20 -4.10 1.78
CA ILE A 84 -10.13 -3.77 0.84
C ILE A 84 -10.42 -4.45 -0.48
N VAL A 85 -10.35 -3.68 -1.57
CA VAL A 85 -10.53 -4.18 -2.92
C VAL A 85 -9.17 -4.36 -3.58
N SER A 86 -8.87 -5.60 -3.94
CA SER A 86 -7.62 -5.99 -4.62
C SER A 86 -7.95 -6.56 -6.00
N PRO A 87 -7.49 -5.90 -7.08
CA PRO A 87 -7.52 -6.47 -8.43
C PRO A 87 -6.80 -7.82 -8.54
N THR A 88 -5.64 -7.98 -7.89
CA THR A 88 -4.87 -9.24 -7.88
C THR A 88 -5.56 -10.35 -7.08
N PHE A 89 -6.25 -10.00 -5.99
CA PHE A 89 -6.95 -10.95 -5.12
C PHE A 89 -8.44 -10.57 -4.94
N PRO A 90 -9.32 -10.82 -5.93
CA PRO A 90 -10.72 -10.39 -5.88
C PRO A 90 -11.57 -11.01 -4.76
N GLN A 91 -11.09 -12.11 -4.16
CA GLN A 91 -11.74 -12.76 -3.02
C GLN A 91 -11.21 -12.29 -1.67
N PHE A 92 -10.28 -11.33 -1.66
CA PHE A 92 -9.82 -10.70 -0.43
C PHE A 92 -10.97 -9.92 0.21
N ASN A 93 -11.30 -10.25 1.46
CA ASN A 93 -12.50 -9.74 2.15
C ASN A 93 -12.20 -9.31 3.59
N LEU A 94 -11.00 -8.76 3.82
CA LEU A 94 -10.67 -8.11 5.09
C LEU A 94 -10.72 -6.59 4.91
N SER A 95 -11.14 -5.92 5.97
CA SER A 95 -11.03 -4.48 6.11
C SER A 95 -9.69 -4.06 6.68
N ALA A 96 -9.35 -2.77 6.57
CA ALA A 96 -8.13 -2.23 7.15
C ALA A 96 -8.09 -2.40 8.68
N GLN A 97 -9.22 -2.20 9.36
CA GLN A 97 -9.31 -2.39 10.80
C GLN A 97 -9.03 -3.83 11.21
N GLU A 98 -9.64 -4.81 10.53
CA GLU A 98 -9.41 -6.23 10.83
C GLU A 98 -7.93 -6.62 10.66
N ILE A 99 -7.24 -6.08 9.65
CA ILE A 99 -5.79 -6.31 9.46
C ILE A 99 -4.98 -5.69 10.59
N PHE A 100 -5.30 -4.46 11.00
CA PHE A 100 -4.57 -3.79 12.08
C PHE A 100 -4.79 -4.43 13.45
N ASP A 101 -5.98 -4.96 13.70
CA ASP A 101 -6.31 -5.65 14.95
C ASP A 101 -5.54 -6.98 15.11
N LEU A 102 -5.07 -7.59 14.01
CA LEU A 102 -4.24 -8.80 14.04
C LEU A 102 -2.77 -8.54 14.42
N ALA A 103 -2.33 -7.27 14.43
CA ALA A 103 -0.95 -6.89 14.71
C ALA A 103 -0.69 -6.53 16.19
N LEU A 104 -1.72 -6.57 17.03
CA LEU A 104 -1.71 -6.29 18.47
C LEU A 104 -1.67 -7.57 19.30
#